data_AF-A0A522DCA0-F1
#
_entry.id   AF-A0A522DCA0-F1
#
_cell.length_a   1.000
_cell.length_b   1.000
_cell.length_c   1.000
_cell.angle_alpha   90.00
_cell.angle_beta   90.00
_cell.angle_gamma   90.00
#
_symmetry.space_group_name_H-M   'P 1'
#
loop_
_entity.id
_entity.type
_entity.pdbx_description
1 polymer ?
#
loop_
_entity_poly.entity_id
_entity_poly.type
_entity_poly.pdbx_seq_one_letter_code
_entity_poly.pdbx_strand_id
1 'polypeptide(L)'
;MPYHFRVHIHLGAHKTASTFIQNWQAKHQPFLKANHIAYIPLEKLRRKFMPAFWEFAGEKQVSQHQVKRLRNILFAEAESCGIELQSTTLFILSEENLLGSLASLHVRGSLYS
;
A
#
# COMPACT_ATOMS: atom_id res chain seq x y z
N MET A 1 11.51 1.55 15.91
CA MET A 1 10.58 1.28 14.79
C MET A 1 11.37 0.56 13.71
N PRO A 2 11.01 -0.64 13.23
CA PRO A 2 12.02 -1.47 12.58
C PRO A 2 12.11 -1.30 11.06
N TYR A 3 11.29 -0.47 10.42
CA TYR A 3 11.28 -0.34 8.97
C TYR A 3 11.62 1.08 8.52
N HIS A 4 12.74 1.21 7.80
CA HIS A 4 13.25 2.47 7.26
C HIS A 4 12.99 2.58 5.75
N PHE A 5 11.75 2.41 5.31
CA PHE A 5 11.37 2.61 3.91
C PHE A 5 10.47 3.82 3.71
N ARG A 6 10.60 4.47 2.56
CA ARG A 6 9.64 5.47 2.09
C ARG A 6 8.42 4.78 1.53
N VAL A 7 7.24 5.38 1.65
CA VAL A 7 6.00 4.88 1.01
C VAL A 7 5.61 5.82 -0.10
N HIS A 8 5.49 5.30 -1.33
CA HIS A 8 4.95 6.02 -2.47
C HIS A 8 3.56 5.47 -2.78
N ILE A 9 2.56 6.33 -2.74
CA ILE A 9 1.19 5.97 -3.08
C ILE A 9 0.89 6.51 -4.46
N HIS A 10 0.69 5.64 -5.44
CA HIS A 10 0.23 6.05 -6.76
C HIS A 10 -1.29 6.15 -6.75
N LEU A 11 -1.76 7.38 -6.81
CA LEU A 11 -3.17 7.71 -6.88
C LEU A 11 -3.49 8.13 -8.30
N GLY A 12 -4.04 7.20 -9.08
CA GLY A 12 -4.53 7.51 -10.42
C GLY A 12 -5.91 8.15 -10.34
N ALA A 13 -6.11 9.28 -11.00
CA ALA A 13 -7.45 9.69 -11.41
C ALA A 13 -7.93 8.75 -12.52
N HIS A 14 -9.23 8.46 -12.58
CA HIS A 14 -9.82 7.57 -13.56
C HIS A 14 -9.29 7.89 -14.99
N LYS A 15 -8.74 6.88 -15.69
CA LYS A 15 -8.17 6.99 -17.07
C LYS A 15 -6.78 7.67 -17.20
N THR A 16 -5.88 7.55 -16.22
CA THR A 16 -4.53 8.20 -16.26
C THR A 16 -3.33 7.26 -16.48
N ALA A 17 -3.47 6.18 -17.27
CA ALA A 17 -2.38 5.21 -17.52
C ALA A 17 -1.80 4.51 -16.26
N SER A 18 -2.45 4.66 -15.11
CA SER A 18 -2.18 3.95 -13.86
C SER A 18 -2.20 2.43 -14.05
N THR A 19 -3.10 1.91 -14.89
CA THR A 19 -3.14 0.49 -15.28
C THR A 19 -1.87 0.04 -16.01
N PHE A 20 -1.30 0.88 -16.88
CA PHE A 20 -0.05 0.56 -17.56
C PHE A 20 1.11 0.47 -16.55
N ILE A 21 1.20 1.44 -15.64
CA ILE A 21 2.23 1.47 -14.58
C ILE A 21 2.10 0.25 -13.66
N GLN A 22 0.88 -0.06 -13.19
CA GLN A 22 0.61 -1.23 -12.34
C GLN A 22 0.99 -2.54 -13.05
N ASN A 23 0.61 -2.69 -14.32
CA ASN A 23 0.95 -3.88 -15.11
C ASN A 23 2.46 -4.00 -15.34
N TRP A 24 3.15 -2.88 -15.59
CA TRP A 24 4.60 -2.86 -15.74
C TRP A 24 5.27 -3.27 -14.42
N GLN A 25 4.84 -2.70 -13.29
CA GLN A 25 5.36 -3.01 -11.96
C GLN A 25 5.15 -4.48 -11.59
N ALA A 26 3.96 -5.04 -11.88
CA ALA A 26 3.66 -6.44 -11.65
C ALA A 26 4.57 -7.37 -12.47
N LYS A 27 4.79 -7.06 -13.76
CA LYS A 27 5.67 -7.84 -14.65
C LYS A 27 7.15 -7.78 -14.25
N HIS A 28 7.59 -6.66 -13.67
CA HIS A 28 8.99 -6.42 -13.31
C HIS A 28 9.27 -6.57 -11.81
N GLN A 29 8.46 -7.33 -11.08
CA GLN A 29 8.70 -7.59 -9.66
C GLN A 29 10.13 -8.06 -9.33
N PRO A 30 10.75 -8.98 -10.08
CA PRO A 30 12.13 -9.39 -9.80
C PRO A 30 13.11 -8.22 -9.84
N PHE A 31 12.95 -7.32 -10.82
CA PHE A 31 13.77 -6.11 -10.94
C PHE A 31 13.53 -5.16 -9.75
N LEU A 32 12.27 -4.93 -9.36
CA LEU A 32 11.94 -4.07 -8.23
C LEU A 32 12.55 -4.62 -6.93
N LYS A 33 12.42 -5.92 -6.67
CA LYS A 33 13.01 -6.59 -5.50
C LYS A 33 14.53 -6.48 -5.47
N ALA A 34 15.20 -6.72 -6.58
CA ALA A 34 16.65 -6.58 -6.69
C ALA A 34 17.13 -5.15 -6.37
N ASN A 35 16.27 -4.15 -6.55
CA ASN A 35 16.53 -2.75 -6.21
C ASN A 35 15.93 -2.34 -4.85
N HIS A 36 15.55 -3.30 -4.00
CA HIS A 36 14.98 -3.05 -2.68
C HIS A 36 13.66 -2.25 -2.72
N ILE A 37 12.88 -2.43 -3.78
CA ILE A 37 11.58 -1.79 -3.96
C ILE A 37 10.48 -2.83 -3.77
N ALA A 38 9.65 -2.61 -2.75
CA ALA A 38 8.45 -3.37 -2.49
C ALA A 38 7.30 -2.88 -3.38
N TYR A 39 6.68 -3.79 -4.11
CA TYR A 39 5.44 -3.53 -4.84
C TYR A 39 4.45 -4.67 -4.64
N ILE A 40 3.28 -4.36 -4.07
CA ILE A 40 2.18 -5.31 -3.95
C ILE A 40 1.30 -5.18 -5.20
N PRO A 41 1.09 -6.27 -5.97
CA PRO A 41 0.16 -6.27 -7.09
C PRO A 41 -1.25 -5.93 -6.64
N LEU A 42 -1.98 -5.23 -7.51
CA LEU A 42 -3.31 -4.70 -7.22
C LEU A 42 -4.28 -5.79 -6.74
N GLU A 43 -4.27 -6.95 -7.38
CA GLU A 43 -5.13 -8.09 -7.01
C GLU A 43 -4.91 -8.53 -5.55
N LYS A 44 -3.65 -8.64 -5.12
CA LYS A 44 -3.29 -9.02 -3.74
C LYS A 44 -3.71 -7.94 -2.75
N LEU A 45 -3.44 -6.68 -3.09
CA LEU A 45 -3.81 -5.54 -2.26
C LEU A 45 -5.34 -5.47 -2.07
N ARG A 46 -6.10 -5.66 -3.16
CA ARG A 46 -7.57 -5.62 -3.13
C ARG A 46 -8.20 -6.77 -2.33
N ARG A 47 -7.53 -7.90 -2.21
CA ARG A 47 -8.10 -9.07 -1.54
C ARG A 47 -8.30 -8.89 -0.04
N LYS A 48 -7.34 -8.29 0.67
CA LYS A 48 -7.39 -8.16 2.14
C LYS A 48 -7.20 -6.73 2.63
N PHE A 49 -6.31 -5.97 1.99
CA PHE A 49 -6.02 -4.61 2.44
C PHE A 49 -7.18 -3.67 2.14
N MET A 50 -7.74 -3.68 0.92
CA MET A 50 -8.82 -2.76 0.56
C MET A 50 -10.10 -2.94 1.39
N PRO A 51 -10.61 -4.16 1.66
CA PRO A 51 -11.76 -4.35 2.53
C PRO A 51 -11.53 -3.76 3.93
N ALA A 52 -10.38 -4.07 4.53
CA ALA A 52 -10.01 -3.52 5.84
C ALA A 52 -9.89 -1.99 5.76
N PHE A 53 -9.28 -1.44 4.72
CA PHE A 53 -9.16 0.00 4.51
C PHE A 53 -10.52 0.69 4.43
N TRP A 54 -11.47 0.11 3.69
CA TRP A 54 -12.82 0.66 3.54
C TRP A 54 -13.65 0.59 4.83
N GLU A 55 -13.48 -0.45 5.65
CA GLU A 55 -14.05 -0.52 7.01
C GLU A 55 -13.65 0.74 7.81
N PHE A 56 -12.40 1.18 7.70
CA PHE A 56 -11.89 2.34 8.45
C PHE A 56 -12.19 3.69 7.79
N ALA A 57 -12.23 3.77 6.46
CA ALA A 57 -12.38 5.02 5.74
C ALA A 57 -13.70 5.76 6.06
N GLY A 58 -14.73 5.03 6.51
CA GLY A 58 -16.03 5.57 6.93
C GLY A 58 -16.13 5.98 8.40
N GLU A 59 -15.13 5.71 9.24
CA GLU A 59 -15.17 5.99 10.68
C GLU A 59 -14.69 7.42 11.01
N LYS A 60 -15.35 8.09 11.97
CA LYS A 60 -14.97 9.44 12.43
C LYS A 60 -13.66 9.48 13.24
N GLN A 61 -13.28 8.36 13.85
CA GLN A 61 -12.07 8.22 14.65
C GLN A 61 -11.43 6.86 14.38
N VAL A 62 -10.16 6.86 13.99
CA VAL A 62 -9.38 5.65 13.81
C VAL A 62 -8.52 5.41 15.05
N SER A 63 -8.67 4.26 15.67
CA SER A 63 -7.88 3.81 16.81
C SER A 63 -6.51 3.27 16.40
N GLN A 64 -5.55 3.26 17.31
CA GLN A 64 -4.22 2.67 17.08
C GLN A 64 -4.30 1.17 16.75
N HIS A 65 -5.28 0.45 17.30
CA HIS A 65 -5.50 -0.96 16.98
C HIS A 65 -5.87 -1.17 15.52
N GLN A 66 -6.69 -0.29 14.94
CA GLN A 66 -7.11 -0.38 13.54
C GLN A 66 -5.94 -0.06 12.59
N VAL A 67 -5.14 0.97 12.92
CA VAL A 67 -3.90 1.27 12.18
C VAL A 67 -2.93 0.09 12.21
N LYS A 68 -2.75 -0.53 13.39
CA LYS A 68 -1.89 -1.72 13.55
C LYS A 68 -2.41 -2.89 12.71
N ARG A 69 -3.74 -3.12 12.69
CA ARG A 69 -4.37 -4.15 11.85
C ARG A 69 -4.10 -3.92 10.37
N LEU A 70 -4.27 -2.69 9.86
CA LEU A 70 -3.97 -2.35 8.46
C LEU A 70 -2.51 -2.62 8.10
N ARG A 71 -1.58 -2.16 8.95
CA ARG A 71 -0.14 -2.39 8.74
C ARG A 71 0.19 -3.87 8.70
N ASN A 72 -0.33 -4.66 9.63
CA ASN A 72 -0.09 -6.10 9.66
C ASN A 72 -0.61 -6.79 8.39
N ILE A 73 -1.79 -6.41 7.90
CA ILE A 73 -2.33 -6.93 6.64
C ILE A 73 -1.40 -6.56 5.47
N LEU A 74 -0.97 -5.30 5.41
CA LEU A 74 -0.11 -4.81 4.34
C LEU A 74 1.25 -5.56 4.32
N PHE A 75 1.86 -5.73 5.48
CA PHE A 75 3.14 -6.41 5.62
C PHE A 75 3.02 -7.90 5.31
N ALA A 76 1.97 -8.56 5.78
CA ALA A 76 1.72 -9.95 5.44
C ALA A 76 1.50 -10.15 3.92
N GLU A 77 0.78 -9.25 3.26
CA GLU A 77 0.60 -9.33 1.79
C GLU A 77 1.92 -9.06 1.05
N ALA A 78 2.76 -8.15 1.54
CA ALA A 78 4.10 -7.91 0.98
C ALA A 78 4.99 -9.16 1.12
N GLU A 79 5.08 -9.73 2.32
CA GLU A 79 5.85 -10.94 2.60
C GLU A 79 5.34 -12.13 1.77
N SER A 80 4.03 -12.25 1.57
CA SER A 80 3.44 -13.27 0.67
C SER A 80 3.82 -13.09 -0.80
N CYS A 81 4.28 -11.89 -1.19
CA CYS A 81 4.86 -11.63 -2.51
C CYS A 81 6.36 -11.93 -2.54
N GLY A 82 6.95 -12.44 -1.45
CA GLY A 82 8.39 -12.64 -1.30
C GLY A 82 9.16 -11.32 -1.27
N ILE A 83 8.59 -10.30 -0.61
CA ILE A 83 9.23 -9.02 -0.35
C ILE A 83 9.82 -9.07 1.06
N GLU A 84 11.10 -8.73 1.19
CA GLU A 84 11.77 -8.61 2.47
C GLU A 84 11.66 -7.17 2.99
N LEU A 85 10.81 -6.95 3.99
CA LEU A 85 10.52 -5.60 4.49
C LEU A 85 11.73 -4.93 5.15
N GLN A 86 12.65 -5.72 5.73
CA GLN A 86 13.84 -5.18 6.39
C GLN A 86 14.86 -4.58 5.42
N SER A 87 14.99 -5.18 4.23
CA SER A 87 15.91 -4.71 3.19
C SER A 87 15.24 -3.74 2.22
N THR A 88 13.92 -3.52 2.34
CA THR A 88 13.16 -2.60 1.49
C THR A 88 13.53 -1.15 1.80
N THR A 89 13.74 -0.35 0.75
CA THR A 89 13.99 1.10 0.85
C THR A 89 12.80 1.95 0.39
N LEU A 90 11.96 1.38 -0.50
CA LEU A 90 10.78 2.03 -1.05
C LEU A 90 9.62 1.04 -1.13
N PHE A 91 8.45 1.44 -0.65
CA PHE A 91 7.21 0.69 -0.74
C PHE A 91 6.22 1.42 -1.65
N ILE A 92 5.88 0.80 -2.79
CA ILE A 92 4.92 1.34 -3.74
C ILE A 92 3.54 0.71 -3.52
N LEU A 93 2.55 1.57 -3.27
CA LEU A 93 1.13 1.23 -3.23
C LEU A 93 0.42 1.89 -4.40
N SER A 94 0.02 1.11 -5.40
CA SER A 94 -0.62 1.64 -6.61
C SER A 94 -2.10 1.29 -6.67
N GLU A 95 -2.95 1.97 -5.90
CA GLU A 95 -4.41 1.75 -5.92
C GLU A 95 -5.17 3.07 -6.11
N GLU A 96 -5.88 3.16 -7.24
CA GLU A 96 -6.63 4.34 -7.68
C GLU A 96 -7.80 4.66 -6.75
N ASN A 97 -8.44 3.62 -6.20
CA ASN A 97 -9.59 3.78 -5.32
C ASN A 97 -9.24 4.35 -3.94
N LEU A 98 -7.95 4.50 -3.62
CA LEU A 98 -7.52 5.20 -2.41
C LEU A 98 -7.83 6.70 -2.50
N LEU A 99 -7.85 7.31 -3.70
CA LEU A 99 -7.98 8.76 -3.87
C LEU A 99 -9.37 9.28 -3.42
N GLY A 100 -10.42 8.45 -3.55
CA GLY A 100 -11.77 8.80 -3.10
C GLY A 100 -11.97 8.82 -1.58
N SER A 101 -11.06 8.21 -0.82
CA SER A 101 -11.17 7.98 0.63
C SER A 101 -9.91 8.39 1.41
N LEU A 102 -8.84 8.80 0.72
CA LEU A 102 -7.63 9.34 1.36
C LEU A 102 -7.88 10.68 2.04
N ALA A 103 -8.91 11.44 1.66
CA ALA A 103 -9.28 12.66 2.38
C ALA A 103 -9.58 12.40 3.87
N SER A 104 -10.08 11.22 4.25
CA SER A 104 -10.30 10.86 5.66
C SER A 104 -9.04 10.36 6.38
N LEU A 105 -8.02 9.88 5.65
CA LEU A 105 -6.77 9.36 6.22
C LEU A 105 -5.59 10.35 6.19
N HIS A 106 -5.54 11.24 5.20
CA HIS A 106 -4.48 12.24 5.02
C HIS A 106 -4.50 13.32 6.11
N VAL A 107 -5.65 13.54 6.76
CA VAL A 107 -5.80 14.54 7.83
C VAL A 107 -5.06 14.15 9.12
N ARG A 108 -4.55 12.91 9.28
CA ARG A 108 -4.00 12.45 10.58
C ARG A 108 -2.62 11.77 10.57
N GLY A 109 -1.96 11.60 9.42
CA GLY A 109 -0.58 11.07 9.36
C GLY A 109 -0.41 9.60 9.77
N SER A 110 -1.49 8.86 10.01
CA SER A 110 -1.49 7.53 10.66
C SER A 110 -0.89 6.38 9.85
N LEU A 111 -0.56 6.57 8.57
CA LEU A 111 0.18 5.59 7.77
C LEU A 111 1.70 5.67 8.01
N TYR A 112 2.18 6.82 8.51
CA TYR A 112 3.60 7.15 8.59
C TYR A 112 4.14 7.21 10.02
N SER A 113 3.29 7.24 11.05
CA SER A 113 3.65 7.26 12.47
C SER A 113 3.53 5.91 13.16
#